data_AF-A0A2N2Y401-F1
#
_entry.id   AF-A0A2N2Y401-F1
#
_cell.length_a   1.000
_cell.length_b   1.000
_cell.length_c   1.000
_cell.angle_alpha   90.00
_cell.angle_beta   90.00
_cell.angle_gamma   90.00
#
_symmetry.space_group_name_H-M   'P 1'
#
loop_
_entity.id
_entity.type
_entity.pdbx_description
1 polymer ?
#
loop_
_entity_poly.entity_id
_entity_poly.type
_entity_poly.pdbx_seq_one_letter_code
_entity_poly.pdbx_strand_id
1 'polypeptide(L)'
;MSQINFKQAVYAAMVAVAGEDEEVTKQEQRRVDTVFDHFMKLGDKEKKGVMDIWKAKQKDEFTKFVVSELKAYPKPDQMEAYMRIAQYINYAKNEYNQSSNVKLENGVDKARIEITKYWDRANVIKEQLDFTAIEYNAFIQKK
;
A
#
# COMPACT_ATOMS: atom_id res chain seq x y z
N MET A 1 19.90 8.77 0.16
CA MET A 1 19.21 9.55 -0.89
C MET A 1 18.08 8.71 -1.42
N SER A 2 16.90 9.31 -1.64
CA SER A 2 15.72 8.64 -2.21
C SER A 2 15.96 8.34 -3.69
N GLN A 3 15.69 7.12 -4.12
CA GLN A 3 15.79 6.67 -5.52
C GLN A 3 14.55 7.01 -6.35
N ILE A 4 13.41 7.26 -5.70
CA ILE A 4 12.14 7.59 -6.35
C ILE A 4 11.51 8.82 -5.69
N ASN A 5 10.64 9.54 -6.40
CA ASN A 5 9.97 10.71 -5.82
C ASN A 5 8.90 10.30 -4.78
N PHE A 6 8.43 11.24 -3.96
CA PHE A 6 7.47 10.95 -2.88
C PHE A 6 6.20 10.25 -3.38
N LYS A 7 5.64 10.70 -4.50
CA LYS A 7 4.43 10.10 -5.09
C LYS A 7 4.69 8.66 -5.52
N GLN A 8 5.85 8.38 -6.11
CA GLN A 8 6.29 7.02 -6.44
C GLN A 8 6.50 6.18 -5.17
N ALA A 9 7.04 6.75 -4.09
CA ALA A 9 7.21 6.05 -2.81
C ALA A 9 5.86 5.68 -2.19
N VAL A 10 4.87 6.56 -2.22
CA VAL A 10 3.49 6.28 -1.78
C VAL A 10 2.85 5.18 -2.64
N TYR A 11 2.97 5.28 -3.97
CA TYR A 11 2.48 4.26 -4.89
C TYR A 11 3.15 2.90 -4.62
N ALA A 12 4.48 2.89 -4.47
CA ALA A 12 5.26 1.71 -4.13
C ALA A 12 4.81 1.11 -2.80
N ALA A 13 4.47 1.92 -1.81
CA ALA A 13 3.98 1.43 -0.52
C ALA A 13 2.61 0.73 -0.63
N MET A 14 1.72 1.23 -1.50
CA MET A 14 0.46 0.54 -1.80
C MET A 14 0.71 -0.76 -2.58
N VAL A 15 1.65 -0.77 -3.54
CA VAL A 15 2.06 -1.97 -4.28
C VAL A 15 2.68 -3.02 -3.35
N ALA A 16 3.48 -2.61 -2.36
CA ALA A 16 4.09 -3.53 -1.39
C ALA A 16 3.03 -4.25 -0.54
N VAL A 17 1.91 -3.59 -0.26
CA VAL A 17 0.78 -4.17 0.47
C VAL A 17 -0.07 -5.06 -0.44
N ALA A 18 -0.34 -4.63 -1.67
CA ALA A 18 -1.00 -5.45 -2.67
C ALA A 18 -0.24 -6.76 -2.92
N GLY A 19 1.08 -6.68 -3.07
CA GLY A 19 1.95 -7.82 -3.37
C GLY A 19 2.25 -8.76 -2.21
N GLU A 20 1.38 -8.83 -1.20
CA GLU A 20 1.61 -9.63 -0.01
C GLU A 20 1.65 -11.14 -0.30
N ASP A 21 1.08 -11.62 -1.40
CA ASP A 21 1.19 -13.02 -1.84
C ASP A 21 2.31 -13.26 -2.87
N GLU A 22 3.30 -12.35 -2.93
CA GLU A 22 4.46 -12.37 -3.85
C GLU A 22 4.13 -12.03 -5.31
N GLU A 23 2.86 -11.87 -5.66
CA GLU A 23 2.42 -11.37 -6.96
C GLU A 23 1.57 -10.12 -6.81
N VAL A 24 1.47 -9.30 -7.84
CA VAL A 24 0.51 -8.19 -7.88
C VAL A 24 -0.41 -8.46 -9.05
N THR A 25 -1.62 -8.88 -8.74
CA THR A 25 -2.61 -9.20 -9.77
C THR A 25 -3.07 -7.93 -10.50
N LYS A 26 -3.65 -8.11 -11.70
CA LYS A 26 -4.24 -6.98 -12.44
C LYS A 26 -5.36 -6.29 -11.68
N GLN A 27 -6.10 -7.03 -10.84
CA GLN A 27 -7.18 -6.45 -10.05
C GLN A 27 -6.63 -5.59 -8.92
N GLU A 28 -5.60 -6.07 -8.22
CA GLU A 28 -4.96 -5.30 -7.17
C GLU A 28 -4.27 -4.06 -7.71
N GLN A 29 -3.56 -4.18 -8.84
CA GLN A 29 -2.97 -3.01 -9.50
C GLN A 29 -4.04 -1.97 -9.86
N ARG A 30 -5.20 -2.40 -10.38
CA ARG A 30 -6.33 -1.50 -10.66
C ARG A 30 -6.88 -0.83 -9.40
N ARG A 31 -6.97 -1.56 -8.27
CA ARG A 31 -7.39 -0.99 -6.98
C ARG A 31 -6.38 0.04 -6.48
N VAL A 32 -5.08 -0.29 -6.56
CA VAL A 32 -3.99 0.65 -6.22
C VAL A 32 -4.09 1.90 -7.07
N ASP A 33 -4.17 1.75 -8.40
CA ASP A 33 -4.30 2.87 -9.34
C ASP A 33 -5.53 3.72 -9.02
N THR A 34 -6.69 3.09 -8.82
CA THR A 34 -7.95 3.79 -8.53
C THR A 34 -7.88 4.64 -7.27
N VAL A 35 -7.33 4.08 -6.18
CA VAL A 35 -7.21 4.79 -4.91
C VAL A 35 -6.12 5.87 -4.99
N PHE A 36 -4.99 5.56 -5.61
CA PHE A 36 -3.87 6.48 -5.72
C PHE A 36 -4.23 7.70 -6.58
N ASP A 37 -4.84 7.47 -7.75
CA ASP A 37 -5.16 8.52 -8.72
C ASP A 37 -6.25 9.49 -8.22
N HIS A 38 -6.95 9.14 -7.14
CA HIS A 38 -7.89 10.03 -6.47
C HIS A 38 -7.21 11.17 -5.70
N PHE A 39 -6.00 10.93 -5.18
CA PHE A 39 -5.28 11.90 -4.33
C PHE A 39 -3.99 12.42 -4.96
N MET A 40 -3.34 11.61 -5.78
CA MET A 40 -2.06 11.90 -6.41
C MET A 40 -2.13 11.52 -7.89
N LYS A 41 -1.12 11.90 -8.69
CA LYS A 41 -1.00 11.45 -10.07
C LYS A 41 0.45 11.14 -10.38
N LEU A 42 0.64 10.02 -11.08
CA LEU A 42 1.90 9.59 -11.70
C LEU A 42 1.62 9.28 -13.16
N GLY A 43 2.57 9.58 -14.04
CA GLY A 43 2.50 9.12 -15.42
C GLY A 43 2.73 7.60 -15.51
N ASP A 44 2.27 6.99 -16.60
CA ASP A 44 2.41 5.55 -16.83
C ASP A 44 3.86 5.08 -16.76
N LYS A 45 4.82 5.91 -17.19
CA LYS A 45 6.26 5.61 -17.09
C LYS A 45 6.74 5.54 -15.65
N GLU A 46 6.24 6.42 -14.78
CA GLU A 46 6.60 6.44 -13.36
C GLU A 46 6.01 5.25 -12.62
N LYS A 47 4.74 4.91 -12.89
CA LYS A 47 4.08 3.71 -12.36
C LYS A 47 4.79 2.44 -12.83
N LYS A 48 5.13 2.36 -14.11
CA LYS A 48 5.91 1.25 -14.68
C LYS A 48 7.26 1.10 -14.00
N GLY A 49 7.98 2.20 -13.77
CA GLY A 49 9.25 2.17 -13.04
C GLY A 49 9.13 1.55 -11.65
N VAL A 50 8.07 1.86 -10.90
CA VAL A 50 7.81 1.22 -9.60
C VAL A 50 7.52 -0.28 -9.73
N MET A 51 6.71 -0.68 -10.71
CA MET A 51 6.41 -2.10 -10.96
C MET A 51 7.63 -2.89 -11.44
N ASP A 52 8.56 -2.25 -12.16
CA ASP A 52 9.82 -2.87 -12.56
C ASP A 52 10.74 -3.08 -11.35
N ILE A 53 10.77 -2.15 -10.39
CA ILE A 53 11.48 -2.33 -9.11
C ILE A 53 10.84 -3.45 -8.28
N TRP A 54 9.51 -3.53 -8.22
CA TRP A 54 8.78 -4.63 -7.57
C TRP A 54 9.23 -5.99 -8.10
N LYS A 55 9.20 -6.17 -9.42
CA LYS A 55 9.61 -7.43 -10.07
C LYS A 55 11.07 -7.78 -9.84
N ALA A 56 11.94 -6.77 -9.73
CA ALA A 56 13.37 -6.99 -9.53
C ALA A 56 13.72 -7.38 -8.08
N LYS A 57 13.03 -6.79 -7.09
CA LYS A 57 13.34 -6.98 -5.66
C LYS A 57 12.54 -8.09 -5.00
N GLN A 58 11.35 -8.40 -5.53
CA GLN A 58 10.38 -9.29 -4.88
C GLN A 58 9.99 -8.79 -3.48
N LYS A 59 9.01 -9.45 -2.87
CA LYS A 59 8.21 -8.93 -1.74
C LYS A 59 8.99 -8.26 -0.60
N ASP A 60 9.88 -8.97 0.08
CA ASP A 60 10.51 -8.46 1.29
C ASP A 60 11.61 -7.42 1.02
N GLU A 61 12.42 -7.60 -0.03
CA GLU A 61 13.40 -6.58 -0.40
C GLU A 61 12.72 -5.32 -0.94
N PHE A 62 11.60 -5.46 -1.64
CA PHE A 62 10.80 -4.32 -2.07
C PHE A 62 10.20 -3.57 -0.89
N THR A 63 9.68 -4.28 0.11
CA THR A 63 9.16 -3.65 1.35
C THR A 63 10.26 -2.87 2.07
N LYS A 64 11.46 -3.45 2.22
CA LYS A 64 12.63 -2.76 2.81
C LYS A 64 13.02 -1.51 2.00
N PHE A 65 13.00 -1.62 0.67
CA PHE A 65 13.25 -0.50 -0.22
C PHE A 65 12.22 0.62 0.02
N VAL A 66 10.92 0.32 0.00
CA VAL A 66 9.86 1.29 0.27
C VAL A 66 10.03 1.99 1.61
N VAL A 67 10.31 1.23 2.68
CA VAL A 67 10.54 1.81 4.01
C VAL A 67 11.74 2.76 4.00
N SER A 68 12.85 2.36 3.36
CA SER A 68 14.03 3.22 3.22
C SER A 68 13.73 4.50 2.44
N GLU A 69 12.93 4.41 1.37
CA GLU A 69 12.51 5.56 0.58
C GLU A 69 11.63 6.51 1.40
N LEU A 70 10.61 5.98 2.09
CA LEU A 70 9.70 6.78 2.92
C LEU A 70 10.41 7.46 4.10
N LYS A 71 11.39 6.79 4.73
CA LYS A 71 12.20 7.38 5.80
C LYS A 71 13.02 8.59 5.38
N ALA A 72 13.32 8.73 4.10
CA ALA A 72 14.01 9.91 3.60
C ALA A 72 13.14 11.17 3.62
N TYR A 73 11.83 11.04 3.81
CA TYR A 73 10.87 12.14 3.88
C TYR A 73 10.52 12.52 5.32
N PRO A 74 10.09 13.78 5.56
CA PRO A 74 9.63 14.23 6.87
C PRO A 74 8.48 13.38 7.43
N LYS A 75 8.35 13.35 8.76
CA LYS A 75 7.28 12.58 9.44
C LYS A 75 5.85 12.82 8.91
N PRO A 76 5.42 14.06 8.60
CA PRO A 76 4.09 14.29 8.01
C PRO A 76 3.87 13.53 6.70
N ASP A 77 4.89 13.44 5.87
CA ASP A 77 4.84 12.74 4.58
C ASP A 77 4.81 11.22 4.80
N GLN A 78 5.56 10.71 5.79
CA GLN A 78 5.50 9.31 6.19
C GLN A 78 4.09 8.91 6.70
N MET A 79 3.46 9.77 7.51
CA MET A 79 2.09 9.59 7.98
C MET A 79 1.08 9.68 6.83
N GLU A 80 1.28 10.60 5.88
CA GLU A 80 0.45 10.69 4.68
C GLU A 80 0.56 9.41 3.83
N ALA A 81 1.76 8.89 3.61
CA ALA A 81 1.97 7.64 2.88
C ALA A 81 1.23 6.47 3.55
N TYR A 82 1.34 6.35 4.88
CA TYR A 82 0.63 5.31 5.63
C TYR A 82 -0.90 5.49 5.59
N MET A 83 -1.39 6.73 5.61
CA MET A 83 -2.82 7.02 5.41
C MET A 83 -3.30 6.54 4.03
N ARG A 84 -2.50 6.71 2.97
CA ARG A 84 -2.85 6.22 1.62
C ARG A 84 -2.87 4.70 1.54
N ILE A 85 -1.94 4.02 2.21
CA ILE A 85 -2.00 2.55 2.39
C ILE A 85 -3.32 2.15 3.04
N ALA A 86 -3.68 2.77 4.17
CA ALA A 86 -4.92 2.45 4.87
C ALA A 86 -6.17 2.70 4.00
N GLN A 87 -6.16 3.74 3.17
CA GLN A 87 -7.23 4.02 2.20
C GLN A 87 -7.35 2.92 1.14
N TYR A 88 -6.24 2.38 0.65
CA TYR A 88 -6.25 1.24 -0.27
C TYR A 88 -6.88 0.00 0.36
N ILE A 89 -6.47 -0.35 1.58
CA ILE A 89 -6.98 -1.55 2.26
C ILE A 89 -8.48 -1.38 2.54
N ASN A 90 -8.91 -0.19 2.97
CA ASN A 90 -10.33 0.11 3.18
C ASN A 90 -11.13 0.06 1.88
N TYR A 91 -10.57 0.51 0.75
CA TYR A 91 -11.19 0.39 -0.56
C TYR A 91 -11.39 -1.09 -0.93
N ALA A 92 -10.35 -1.91 -0.81
CA ALA A 92 -10.44 -3.35 -1.08
C ALA A 92 -11.47 -4.05 -0.17
N LYS A 93 -11.51 -3.69 1.11
CA LYS A 93 -12.51 -4.17 2.08
C LYS A 93 -13.94 -3.76 1.69
N ASN A 94 -14.14 -2.52 1.27
CA ASN A 94 -15.45 -2.03 0.86
C ASN A 94 -15.93 -2.73 -0.41
N GLU A 95 -15.05 -2.92 -1.39
CA GLU A 95 -15.35 -3.68 -2.61
C GLU A 95 -15.75 -5.13 -2.27
N TYR A 96 -15.01 -5.79 -1.38
CA TYR A 96 -15.35 -7.13 -0.88
C TYR A 96 -16.73 -7.16 -0.20
N ASN A 97 -17.01 -6.22 0.71
CA ASN A 97 -18.29 -6.15 1.43
C ASN A 97 -19.48 -5.86 0.52
N GLN A 98 -19.27 -5.14 -0.58
CA GLN A 98 -20.29 -4.84 -1.58
C GLN A 98 -20.48 -5.98 -2.59
N SER A 99 -19.53 -6.92 -2.67
CA SER A 99 -19.65 -8.07 -3.54
C SER A 99 -20.72 -9.03 -3.00
N SER A 100 -21.77 -9.26 -3.79
CA SER A 100 -22.89 -10.13 -3.42
C SER A 100 -22.55 -11.63 -3.47
N ASN A 101 -21.32 -11.99 -3.86
CA ASN A 101 -20.88 -13.36 -4.08
C ASN A 101 -19.55 -13.61 -3.35
N VAL A 102 -19.60 -13.82 -2.03
CA VAL A 102 -18.47 -14.35 -1.27
C VAL A 102 -18.17 -15.76 -1.80
N LYS A 103 -17.07 -15.89 -2.56
CA LYS A 103 -16.61 -17.19 -3.05
C LYS A 103 -15.78 -17.87 -1.97
N LEU A 104 -16.42 -18.79 -1.25
CA LEU A 104 -15.71 -19.69 -0.35
C LEU A 104 -14.96 -20.74 -1.17
N GLU A 105 -13.65 -20.83 -0.99
CA GLU A 105 -12.84 -21.91 -1.55
C GLU A 105 -12.52 -22.89 -0.42
N ASN A 106 -12.94 -24.15 -0.54
CA ASN A 106 -12.82 -25.16 0.53
C ASN A 106 -13.42 -24.70 1.89
N GLY A 107 -14.51 -23.93 1.86
CA GLY A 107 -15.13 -23.35 3.06
C GLY A 107 -14.38 -22.14 3.64
N VAL A 108 -13.31 -21.69 3.00
CA VAL A 108 -12.47 -20.57 3.43
C VAL A 108 -12.71 -19.34 2.55
N ASP A 109 -12.92 -18.19 3.18
CA ASP A 109 -13.01 -16.91 2.49
C ASP A 109 -11.62 -16.32 2.25
N LYS A 110 -11.05 -16.64 1.08
CA LYS A 110 -9.70 -16.19 0.71
C LYS A 110 -9.59 -14.67 0.60
N ALA A 111 -10.63 -13.99 0.11
CA ALA A 111 -10.62 -12.53 -0.05
C ALA A 111 -10.58 -11.81 1.30
N ARG A 112 -11.32 -12.32 2.29
CA ARG A 112 -11.24 -11.79 3.66
C ARG A 112 -9.86 -12.02 4.29
N ILE A 113 -9.25 -13.18 4.08
CA ILE A 113 -7.90 -13.48 4.57
C ILE A 113 -6.87 -12.55 3.93
N GLU A 114 -6.97 -12.32 2.62
CA GLU A 114 -6.12 -11.40 1.87
C GLU A 114 -6.18 -9.98 2.45
N ILE A 115 -7.38 -9.45 2.75
CA ILE A 115 -7.54 -8.14 3.41
C ILE A 115 -6.86 -8.10 4.78
N THR A 116 -6.91 -9.19 5.57
CA THR A 116 -6.18 -9.26 6.84
C THR A 116 -4.67 -9.20 6.62
N LYS A 117 -4.16 -9.96 5.64
CA LYS A 117 -2.73 -9.95 5.30
C LYS A 117 -2.24 -8.57 4.83
N TYR A 118 -3.07 -7.83 4.10
CA TYR A 118 -2.77 -6.45 3.74
C TYR A 118 -2.53 -5.56 4.98
N TRP A 119 -3.36 -5.70 6.01
CA TRP A 119 -3.15 -4.98 7.28
C TRP A 119 -1.86 -5.42 7.98
N ASP A 120 -1.54 -6.71 7.98
CA ASP A 120 -0.30 -7.20 8.56
C ASP A 120 0.92 -6.58 7.87
N ARG A 121 0.95 -6.55 6.54
CA ARG A 121 2.02 -5.90 5.77
C ARG A 121 2.07 -4.39 6.01
N ALA A 122 0.92 -3.73 6.07
CA ALA A 122 0.86 -2.30 6.35
C ALA A 122 1.41 -1.97 7.76
N ASN A 123 1.15 -2.81 8.75
CA ASN A 123 1.71 -2.66 10.09
C ASN A 123 3.22 -2.84 10.09
N VAL A 124 3.77 -3.81 9.35
CA VAL A 124 5.22 -3.97 9.18
C VAL A 124 5.88 -2.71 8.61
N ILE A 125 5.23 -2.04 7.65
CA ILE A 125 5.71 -0.76 7.11
C ILE A 125 5.62 0.31 8.20
N LYS A 126 4.46 0.48 8.83
CA LYS A 126 4.19 1.50 9.86
C LYS A 126 5.18 1.43 11.01
N GLU A 127 5.43 0.24 11.56
CA GLU A 127 6.31 0.03 12.72
C GLU A 127 7.76 0.44 12.43
N GLN A 128 8.14 0.46 11.15
CA GLN A 128 9.46 0.91 10.76
C GLN A 128 9.53 2.41 10.53
N LEU A 129 8.43 3.13 10.32
CA LEU A 129 8.43 4.59 10.07
C LEU A 129 8.64 5.39 11.37
N ASP A 130 9.02 6.67 11.23
CA ASP A 130 9.52 7.50 12.34
C ASP A 130 8.40 8.26 13.08
N PHE A 131 7.19 7.69 13.14
CA PHE A 131 6.05 8.28 13.84
C PHE A 131 5.35 7.28 14.77
N THR A 132 4.72 7.82 15.81
CA THR A 132 3.96 7.06 16.81
C THR A 132 2.48 6.97 16.45
N ALA A 133 1.75 6.02 17.07
CA ALA A 133 0.30 5.94 16.91
C ALA A 133 -0.42 7.22 17.37
N ILE A 134 0.09 7.91 18.40
CA ILE A 134 -0.47 9.16 18.90
C ILE A 134 -0.33 10.27 17.85
N GLU A 135 0.87 10.42 17.27
CA GLU A 135 1.14 11.38 16.20
C GLU A 135 0.26 11.11 14.98
N TYR A 136 0.12 9.84 14.57
CA TYR A 136 -0.72 9.44 13.45
C TYR A 136 -2.21 9.73 13.67
N ASN A 137 -2.73 9.42 14.86
CA ASN A 137 -4.13 9.72 15.19
C ASN A 137 -4.40 11.22 15.20
N ALA A 138 -3.47 12.01 15.74
CA ALA A 138 -3.56 13.48 15.70
C ALA A 138 -3.46 14.04 14.28
N PHE A 139 -2.70 13.40 13.40
CA PHE A 139 -2.60 13.76 11.98
C PHE A 139 -3.91 13.53 11.24
N ILE A 140 -4.55 12.36 11.40
CA ILE A 140 -5.81 12.03 10.72
C ILE A 140 -6.94 12.97 11.16
N GLN A 141 -7.04 13.31 12.45
CA GLN A 141 -8.10 14.20 12.95
C GLN A 141 -8.06 15.62 12.36
N LYS A 142 -6.92 16.02 11.75
CA LYS A 142 -6.73 17.33 11.12
C LYS A 142 -6.99 17.34 9.62
N LYS A 143 -7.23 16.19 9.00
CA LYS A 143 -7.47 16.03 7.56
C LYS A 143 -8.96 15.83 7.29
#